data_AF-A0A2G5TDU7-F1
#
_entry.id   AF-A0A2G5TDU7-F1
#
_cell.length_a   1.000
_cell.length_b   1.000
_cell.length_c   1.000
_cell.angle_alpha   90.00
_cell.angle_beta   90.00
_cell.angle_gamma   90.00
#
_symmetry.space_group_name_H-M   'P 1'
#
loop_
_entity.id
_entity.type
_entity.pdbx_description
1 polymer ?
#
loop_
_entity_poly.entity_id
_entity_poly.type
_entity_poly.pdbx_seq_one_letter_code
_entity_poly.pdbx_strand_id
1 'polypeptide(L)'
;MVRILATAILVSSISLVSVLAQVPNRAKVCQKAVNLGVTFYTAKELEPILTCIEPTLYNTPEDTSAIIDKGKSCVINNSMSKAIPALSLYSGFNGCTDLMALIDKLTQPFMNQCKQVINKALKVLNNCKKNNKKTGVAKQNACINNVYGQCMAMVTKAFINKVCTALSKKMTAKEWNCAKEYAPKVVNVKPYACYNIVK
;
A
#
# COMPACT_ATOMS: atom_id res chain seq x y z
N MET A 1 7.71 -11.91 14.70
CA MET A 1 7.51 -11.97 13.23
C MET A 1 6.96 -10.63 12.72
N VAL A 2 7.79 -9.58 12.64
CA VAL A 2 7.31 -8.16 12.55
C VAL A 2 7.71 -7.49 11.23
N ARG A 3 8.18 -8.27 10.24
CA ARG A 3 9.10 -7.74 9.21
C ARG A 3 8.76 -8.12 7.75
N ILE A 4 7.61 -8.73 7.46
CA ILE A 4 7.19 -9.15 6.10
C ILE A 4 6.66 -7.98 5.25
N LEU A 5 7.29 -6.80 5.35
CA LEU A 5 6.60 -5.53 5.16
C LEU A 5 6.99 -4.71 3.92
N ALA A 6 8.21 -4.81 3.40
CA ALA A 6 8.60 -4.09 2.18
C ALA A 6 7.72 -4.50 0.99
N THR A 7 7.48 -5.81 0.96
CA THR A 7 6.57 -6.55 0.09
C THR A 7 5.15 -5.97 0.11
N ALA A 8 4.66 -5.59 1.30
CA ALA A 8 3.36 -4.94 1.49
C ALA A 8 3.39 -3.41 1.29
N ILE A 9 4.55 -2.76 1.29
CA ILE A 9 4.68 -1.31 1.06
C ILE A 9 4.50 -0.94 -0.43
N LEU A 10 4.86 -1.84 -1.35
CA LEU A 10 4.42 -1.72 -2.75
C LEU A 10 2.90 -1.91 -2.92
N VAL A 11 2.23 -2.58 -1.98
CA VAL A 11 0.76 -2.67 -1.92
C VAL A 11 0.15 -1.48 -1.18
N SER A 12 0.79 -0.88 -0.17
CA SER A 12 0.32 0.39 0.42
C SER A 12 0.49 1.59 -0.53
N SER A 13 1.37 1.46 -1.54
CA SER A 13 1.46 2.37 -2.69
C SER A 13 0.23 2.34 -3.60
N ILE A 14 -0.46 1.20 -3.66
CA ILE A 14 -1.51 0.89 -4.62
C ILE A 14 -2.57 0.04 -3.91
N SER A 15 -3.62 0.70 -3.44
CA SER A 15 -4.76 0.06 -2.77
C SER A 15 -4.55 -0.25 -1.29
N LEU A 16 -4.54 0.84 -0.50
CA LEU A 16 -5.56 0.97 0.53
C LEU A 16 -6.95 0.64 -0.09
N VAL A 17 -7.47 -0.58 0.06
CA VAL A 17 -8.90 -1.02 0.14
C VAL A 17 -9.00 -2.58 0.35
N SER A 18 -10.07 -3.33 0.74
CA SER A 18 -11.54 -3.09 0.95
C SER A 18 -12.05 -3.12 2.43
N VAL A 19 -13.10 -3.78 3.02
CA VAL A 19 -14.26 -4.71 2.71
C VAL A 19 -15.64 -4.01 2.82
N LEU A 20 -16.77 -4.64 2.51
CA LEU A 20 -18.14 -4.34 3.03
C LEU A 20 -18.16 -3.88 4.53
N ALA A 21 -19.04 -2.99 5.01
CA ALA A 21 -20.28 -2.42 4.45
C ALA A 21 -20.04 -1.50 3.24
N GLN A 22 -20.76 -1.75 2.15
CA GLN A 22 -20.28 -1.49 0.78
C GLN A 22 -20.04 -0.01 0.44
N VAL A 23 -18.78 0.41 0.54
CA VAL A 23 -18.21 1.60 -0.11
C VAL A 23 -17.95 1.22 -1.57
N PRO A 24 -18.72 1.67 -2.57
CA PRO A 24 -18.68 1.07 -3.90
C PRO A 24 -17.38 1.34 -4.68
N ASN A 25 -16.65 2.38 -4.30
CA ASN A 25 -15.30 2.61 -4.82
C ASN A 25 -14.26 1.70 -4.19
N ARG A 26 -14.59 0.97 -3.11
CA ARG A 26 -13.65 0.08 -2.45
C ARG A 26 -13.34 -1.17 -3.28
N ALA A 27 -14.23 -2.13 -3.51
CA ALA A 27 -13.92 -3.29 -4.38
C ALA A 27 -13.22 -2.93 -5.74
N LYS A 28 -13.53 -1.77 -6.32
CA LYS A 28 -12.82 -1.18 -7.49
C LYS A 28 -11.34 -0.85 -7.26
N VAL A 29 -10.96 -0.27 -6.11
CA VAL A 29 -9.54 -0.03 -5.77
C VAL A 29 -8.80 -1.36 -5.51
N CYS A 30 -9.43 -2.36 -4.89
CA CYS A 30 -8.86 -3.73 -4.78
C CYS A 30 -8.54 -4.31 -6.15
N GLN A 31 -9.53 -4.30 -7.06
CA GLN A 31 -9.34 -4.75 -8.43
C GLN A 31 -8.27 -3.94 -9.16
N LYS A 32 -8.16 -2.63 -8.87
CA LYS A 32 -7.11 -1.78 -9.42
C LYS A 32 -5.71 -2.16 -8.92
N ALA A 33 -5.54 -2.69 -7.71
CA ALA A 33 -4.26 -3.25 -7.25
C ALA A 33 -3.83 -4.43 -8.13
N VAL A 34 -4.73 -5.39 -8.32
CA VAL A 34 -4.49 -6.59 -9.14
C VAL A 34 -4.25 -6.23 -10.61
N ASN A 35 -5.02 -5.30 -11.16
CA ASN A 35 -4.82 -4.78 -12.53
C ASN A 35 -3.52 -3.97 -12.71
N LEU A 36 -2.96 -3.46 -11.61
CA LEU A 36 -1.63 -2.85 -11.53
C LEU A 36 -0.55 -3.87 -11.08
N GLY A 37 -0.89 -5.15 -11.03
CA GLY A 37 0.05 -6.26 -10.93
C GLY A 37 0.23 -6.84 -9.53
N VAL A 38 -0.58 -6.52 -8.52
CA VAL A 38 -0.54 -7.28 -7.24
C VAL A 38 -0.95 -8.74 -7.50
N THR A 39 -0.07 -9.68 -7.15
CA THR A 39 -0.29 -11.14 -7.35
C THR A 39 -0.33 -11.94 -6.05
N PHE A 40 0.31 -11.48 -4.97
CA PHE A 40 0.31 -12.20 -3.69
C PHE A 40 -1.08 -12.26 -3.04
N TYR A 41 -1.88 -11.21 -3.22
CA TYR A 41 -3.27 -11.12 -2.78
C TYR A 41 -4.20 -10.98 -3.98
N THR A 42 -5.28 -11.75 -3.98
CA THR A 42 -6.44 -11.46 -4.83
C THR A 42 -7.14 -10.17 -4.37
N ALA A 43 -7.95 -9.59 -5.25
CA ALA A 43 -8.80 -8.45 -4.91
C ALA A 43 -9.73 -8.74 -3.70
N LYS A 44 -10.10 -10.00 -3.46
CA LYS A 44 -10.90 -10.41 -2.29
C LYS A 44 -10.09 -10.52 -0.99
N GLU A 45 -8.82 -10.92 -1.05
CA GLU A 45 -7.96 -11.03 0.13
C GLU A 45 -7.38 -9.69 0.57
N LEU A 46 -7.24 -8.75 -0.37
CA LEU A 46 -7.04 -7.34 -0.03
C LEU A 46 -8.24 -6.76 0.74
N GLU A 47 -9.45 -7.35 0.65
CA GLU A 47 -10.62 -6.80 1.34
C GLU A 47 -10.41 -6.64 2.86
N PRO A 48 -10.25 -7.71 3.67
CA PRO A 48 -10.28 -7.62 5.14
C PRO A 48 -9.09 -6.87 5.76
N ILE A 49 -7.99 -6.72 5.01
CA ILE A 49 -6.84 -5.91 5.42
C ILE A 49 -7.25 -4.46 5.71
N LEU A 50 -8.31 -3.93 5.08
CA LEU A 50 -8.36 -2.49 4.89
C LEU A 50 -9.52 -1.75 5.55
N THR A 51 -10.66 -2.40 5.77
CA THR A 51 -11.64 -1.93 6.75
C THR A 51 -11.08 -1.99 8.17
N CYS A 52 -9.96 -2.72 8.35
CA CYS A 52 -9.12 -2.63 9.55
C CYS A 52 -8.28 -1.32 9.61
N ILE A 53 -7.78 -0.74 8.50
CA ILE A 53 -7.04 0.55 8.50
C ILE A 53 -7.98 1.75 8.49
N GLU A 54 -9.10 1.68 7.76
CA GLU A 54 -10.04 2.80 7.52
C GLU A 54 -10.45 3.60 8.78
N PRO A 55 -10.67 3.00 9.97
CA PRO A 55 -10.96 3.76 11.19
C PRO A 55 -9.81 4.69 11.59
N THR A 56 -8.57 4.20 11.57
CA THR A 56 -7.38 5.01 11.89
C THR A 56 -7.16 6.09 10.82
N LEU A 57 -7.27 5.74 9.54
CA LEU A 57 -7.19 6.71 8.43
C LEU A 57 -8.27 7.80 8.51
N TYR A 58 -9.48 7.48 8.99
CA TYR A 58 -10.55 8.44 9.15
C TYR A 58 -10.39 9.33 10.40
N ASN A 59 -9.95 8.74 11.52
CA ASN A 59 -9.83 9.44 12.81
C ASN A 59 -8.57 10.30 12.88
N THR A 60 -7.40 9.73 12.60
CA THR A 60 -6.08 10.35 12.71
C THR A 60 -5.39 10.44 11.33
N PRO A 61 -5.97 11.16 10.35
CA PRO A 61 -5.55 11.12 8.95
C PRO A 61 -4.13 11.63 8.70
N GLU A 62 -3.60 12.46 9.60
CA GLU A 62 -2.29 13.11 9.48
C GLU A 62 -1.20 12.36 10.27
N ASP A 63 -1.59 11.49 11.22
CA ASP A 63 -0.67 10.58 11.90
C ASP A 63 -0.30 9.41 10.99
N THR A 64 0.71 9.65 10.17
CA THR A 64 1.17 8.68 9.17
C THR A 64 1.84 7.48 9.83
N SER A 65 2.41 7.62 11.04
CA SER A 65 2.99 6.52 11.80
C SER A 65 1.92 5.56 12.29
N ALA A 66 0.86 6.07 12.95
CA ALA A 66 -0.27 5.24 13.38
C ALA A 66 -1.00 4.58 12.21
N ILE A 67 -1.14 5.27 11.06
CA ILE A 67 -1.69 4.67 9.83
C ILE A 67 -0.81 3.53 9.31
N ILE A 68 0.51 3.73 9.27
CA ILE A 68 1.48 2.69 8.86
C ILE A 68 1.41 1.49 9.81
N ASP A 69 1.51 1.70 11.12
CA ASP A 69 1.52 0.62 12.12
C ASP A 69 0.19 -0.11 12.22
N LYS A 70 -0.93 0.61 12.08
CA LYS A 70 -2.24 -0.03 11.90
C LYS A 70 -2.21 -0.91 10.66
N GLY A 71 -1.68 -0.42 9.54
CA GLY A 71 -1.48 -1.21 8.33
C GLY A 71 -0.64 -2.46 8.52
N LYS A 72 0.46 -2.39 9.28
CA LYS A 72 1.27 -3.57 9.65
C LYS A 72 0.40 -4.64 10.32
N SER A 73 -0.34 -4.27 11.39
CA SER A 73 -1.21 -5.21 12.11
C SER A 73 -2.34 -5.77 11.23
N CYS A 74 -2.95 -4.94 10.39
CA CYS A 74 -4.07 -5.34 9.56
C CYS A 74 -3.66 -6.25 8.40
N VAL A 75 -2.46 -6.08 7.82
CA VAL A 75 -1.90 -7.03 6.85
C VAL A 75 -1.65 -8.37 7.54
N ILE A 76 -0.96 -8.39 8.69
CA ILE A 76 -0.62 -9.62 9.41
C ILE A 76 -1.87 -10.43 9.77
N ASN A 77 -2.83 -9.81 10.46
CA ASN A 77 -4.00 -10.50 11.00
C ASN A 77 -4.89 -11.11 9.90
N ASN A 78 -4.92 -10.52 8.71
CA ASN A 78 -5.74 -10.97 7.59
C ASN A 78 -4.96 -11.82 6.56
N SER A 79 -3.67 -12.10 6.82
CA SER A 79 -2.80 -12.89 5.93
C SER A 79 -2.39 -14.23 6.51
N MET A 80 -3.07 -14.72 7.55
CA MET A 80 -2.72 -16.00 8.20
C MET A 80 -2.76 -17.19 7.23
N SER A 81 -3.69 -17.21 6.27
CA SER A 81 -3.74 -18.19 5.17
C SER A 81 -2.52 -18.18 4.25
N LYS A 82 -1.73 -17.09 4.27
CA LYS A 82 -0.48 -16.92 3.52
C LYS A 82 0.75 -16.89 4.43
N ALA A 83 0.63 -17.24 5.72
CA ALA A 83 1.73 -17.13 6.68
C ALA A 83 3.00 -17.89 6.25
N ILE A 84 2.86 -19.10 5.71
CA ILE A 84 4.00 -19.92 5.24
C ILE A 84 4.75 -19.25 4.06
N PRO A 85 4.12 -18.92 2.92
CA PRO A 85 4.82 -18.22 1.84
C PRO A 85 5.29 -16.81 2.25
N ALA A 86 4.57 -16.12 3.13
CA ALA A 86 5.00 -14.84 3.69
C ALA A 86 6.30 -14.97 4.53
N LEU A 87 6.41 -16.00 5.37
CA LEU A 87 7.63 -16.31 6.13
C LEU A 87 8.79 -16.70 5.21
N SER A 88 8.54 -17.50 4.17
CA SER A 88 9.55 -17.86 3.16
C SER A 88 10.10 -16.62 2.43
N LEU A 89 9.22 -15.73 1.98
CA LEU A 89 9.60 -14.44 1.38
C LEU A 89 10.43 -13.58 2.33
N TYR A 90 10.02 -13.50 3.61
CA TYR A 90 10.75 -12.77 4.63
C TYR A 90 12.16 -13.31 4.84
N SER A 91 12.30 -14.62 5.10
CA SER A 91 13.60 -15.25 5.37
C SER A 91 14.54 -15.15 4.17
N GLY A 92 14.04 -15.38 2.95
CA GLY A 92 14.84 -15.25 1.73
C GLY A 92 15.35 -13.82 1.51
N PHE A 93 14.48 -12.80 1.65
CA PHE A 93 14.91 -11.40 1.51
C PHE A 93 15.98 -11.06 2.56
N ASN A 94 15.85 -11.52 3.81
CA ASN A 94 16.81 -11.22 4.88
C ASN A 94 18.13 -11.99 4.76
N GLY A 95 18.15 -13.16 4.10
CA GLY A 95 19.39 -13.80 3.66
C GLY A 95 20.15 -12.97 2.61
N CYS A 96 19.49 -12.00 1.98
CA CYS A 96 20.03 -11.16 0.91
C CYS A 96 20.28 -9.70 1.36
N THR A 97 19.43 -9.07 2.19
CA THR A 97 19.69 -7.77 2.86
C THR A 97 18.71 -7.56 4.04
N ASP A 98 19.06 -6.81 5.10
CA ASP A 98 18.12 -6.55 6.21
C ASP A 98 16.90 -5.79 5.68
N LEU A 99 15.75 -6.47 5.74
CA LEU A 99 14.53 -5.98 5.13
C LEU A 99 13.94 -4.78 5.88
N MET A 100 14.13 -4.67 7.20
CA MET A 100 13.65 -3.52 7.96
C MET A 100 14.56 -2.31 7.78
N ALA A 101 15.88 -2.48 7.81
CA ALA A 101 16.80 -1.40 7.49
C ALA A 101 16.48 -0.82 6.09
N LEU A 102 16.11 -1.67 5.13
CA LEU A 102 15.64 -1.25 3.81
C LEU A 102 14.25 -0.58 3.83
N ILE A 103 13.28 -1.09 4.60
CA ILE A 103 11.95 -0.48 4.78
C ILE A 103 12.06 0.93 5.36
N ASP A 104 12.77 1.07 6.48
CA ASP A 104 12.83 2.31 7.26
C ASP A 104 13.56 3.40 6.44
N LYS A 105 14.66 3.02 5.77
CA LYS A 105 15.40 3.82 4.78
C LYS A 105 14.54 4.31 3.61
N LEU A 106 13.59 3.51 3.14
CA LEU A 106 12.77 3.82 1.96
C LEU A 106 11.42 4.47 2.29
N THR A 107 10.95 4.38 3.53
CA THR A 107 9.62 4.87 3.94
C THR A 107 9.48 6.38 3.72
N GLN A 108 10.42 7.22 4.17
CA GLN A 108 10.35 8.67 3.91
C GLN A 108 10.53 9.03 2.42
N PRO A 109 11.51 8.47 1.66
CA PRO A 109 11.58 8.63 0.21
C PRO A 109 10.28 8.26 -0.52
N PHE A 110 9.60 7.20 -0.10
CA PHE A 110 8.33 6.75 -0.66
C PHE A 110 7.20 7.77 -0.41
N MET A 111 7.00 8.18 0.85
CA MET A 111 5.99 9.19 1.21
C MET A 111 6.21 10.51 0.45
N ASN A 112 7.47 10.92 0.25
CA ASN A 112 7.82 12.10 -0.53
C ASN A 112 7.37 12.02 -2.00
N GLN A 113 7.43 10.84 -2.64
CA GLN A 113 6.90 10.67 -4.00
C GLN A 113 5.36 10.65 -4.02
N CYS A 114 4.74 10.09 -2.97
CA CYS A 114 3.28 9.97 -2.84
C CYS A 114 2.59 11.26 -2.35
N LYS A 115 3.34 12.29 -1.93
CA LYS A 115 2.84 13.55 -1.32
C LYS A 115 1.68 14.20 -2.09
N GLN A 116 1.66 14.16 -3.42
CA GLN A 116 0.54 14.70 -4.22
C GLN A 116 -0.77 13.93 -4.00
N VAL A 117 -0.71 12.60 -3.92
CA VAL A 117 -1.88 11.73 -3.67
C VAL A 117 -2.32 11.85 -2.21
N ILE A 118 -1.37 11.88 -1.28
CA ILE A 118 -1.62 12.08 0.16
C ILE A 118 -2.34 13.41 0.40
N ASN A 119 -1.82 14.53 -0.12
CA ASN A 119 -2.43 15.84 0.04
C ASN A 119 -3.84 15.92 -0.59
N LYS A 120 -4.07 15.26 -1.73
CA LYS A 120 -5.42 15.14 -2.32
C LYS A 120 -6.36 14.33 -1.42
N ALA A 121 -5.91 13.20 -0.88
CA ALA A 121 -6.69 12.36 0.03
C ALA A 121 -7.08 13.11 1.31
N LEU A 122 -6.12 13.78 1.97
CA LEU A 122 -6.35 14.63 3.15
C LEU A 122 -7.38 15.72 2.85
N LYS A 123 -7.23 16.47 1.75
CA LYS A 123 -8.17 17.52 1.35
C LYS A 123 -9.59 16.99 1.10
N VAL A 124 -9.72 15.84 0.42
CA VAL A 124 -11.03 15.22 0.16
C VAL A 124 -11.67 14.69 1.46
N LEU A 125 -10.88 14.08 2.33
CA LEU A 125 -11.33 13.56 3.62
C LEU A 125 -11.80 14.68 4.54
N ASN A 126 -10.98 15.70 4.75
CA ASN A 126 -11.29 16.81 5.66
C ASN A 126 -12.48 17.64 5.14
N ASN A 127 -12.57 17.89 3.82
CA ASN A 127 -13.76 18.52 3.23
C ASN A 127 -15.04 17.68 3.44
N CYS A 128 -14.95 16.34 3.34
CA CYS A 128 -16.08 15.48 3.62
C CYS A 128 -16.44 15.43 5.11
N LYS A 129 -15.44 15.36 6.01
CA LYS A 129 -15.65 15.42 7.48
C LYS A 129 -16.38 16.72 7.86
N LYS A 130 -16.06 17.85 7.23
CA LYS A 130 -16.76 19.13 7.41
C LYS A 130 -18.19 19.12 6.85
N ASN A 131 -18.38 18.72 5.59
CA ASN A 131 -19.62 18.99 4.86
C ASN A 131 -20.67 17.86 4.91
N ASN A 132 -20.30 16.63 5.29
CA ASN A 132 -21.21 15.48 5.27
C ASN A 132 -22.08 15.42 6.54
N LYS A 133 -23.41 15.49 6.37
CA LYS A 133 -24.41 15.48 7.46
C LYS A 133 -24.63 14.10 8.13
N LYS A 134 -24.10 13.01 7.56
CA LYS A 134 -24.14 11.68 8.21
C LYS A 134 -23.33 11.69 9.51
N THR A 135 -23.60 10.75 10.41
CA THR A 135 -22.88 10.55 11.69
C THR A 135 -22.21 9.17 11.76
N GLY A 136 -21.31 8.96 12.74
CA GLY A 136 -20.68 7.68 13.05
C GLY A 136 -20.07 6.94 11.84
N VAL A 137 -20.23 5.61 11.82
CA VAL A 137 -19.75 4.71 10.77
C VAL A 137 -20.30 5.08 9.38
N ALA A 138 -21.53 5.61 9.31
CA ALA A 138 -22.13 6.06 8.05
C ALA A 138 -21.43 7.30 7.46
N LYS A 139 -20.89 8.19 8.32
CA LYS A 139 -20.02 9.31 7.90
C LYS A 139 -18.65 8.83 7.45
N GLN A 140 -18.03 7.94 8.23
CA GLN A 140 -16.73 7.32 7.92
C GLN A 140 -16.75 6.67 6.54
N ASN A 141 -17.65 5.69 6.33
CA ASN A 141 -17.77 4.96 5.06
C ASN A 141 -18.02 5.91 3.88
N ALA A 142 -18.90 6.91 4.02
CA ALA A 142 -19.18 7.87 2.96
C ALA A 142 -17.97 8.75 2.60
N CYS A 143 -17.18 9.19 3.58
CA CYS A 143 -16.01 10.03 3.33
C CYS A 143 -14.82 9.23 2.79
N ILE A 144 -14.60 8.03 3.30
CA ILE A 144 -13.62 7.07 2.76
C ILE A 144 -13.97 6.69 1.30
N ASN A 145 -15.25 6.50 0.97
CA ASN A 145 -15.70 6.29 -0.43
C ASN A 145 -15.32 7.43 -1.37
N ASN A 146 -15.42 8.67 -0.88
CA ASN A 146 -15.08 9.86 -1.64
C ASN A 146 -13.57 9.95 -1.85
N VAL A 147 -12.76 9.68 -0.82
CA VAL A 147 -11.29 9.60 -0.93
C VAL A 147 -10.89 8.61 -2.03
N TYR A 148 -11.43 7.38 -2.01
CA TYR A 148 -11.09 6.38 -3.03
C TYR A 148 -11.52 6.80 -4.44
N GLY A 149 -12.76 7.29 -4.62
CA GLY A 149 -13.23 7.77 -5.92
C GLY A 149 -12.39 8.92 -6.49
N GLN A 150 -11.96 9.85 -5.63
CA GLN A 150 -11.17 11.02 -6.00
C GLN A 150 -9.67 10.75 -6.21
N CYS A 151 -9.11 9.72 -5.56
CA CYS A 151 -7.67 9.46 -5.58
C CYS A 151 -7.28 8.27 -6.49
N MET A 152 -8.19 7.31 -6.73
CA MET A 152 -7.88 6.11 -7.52
C MET A 152 -7.34 6.42 -8.91
N ALA A 153 -7.76 7.52 -9.54
CA ALA A 153 -7.30 7.91 -10.88
C ALA A 153 -5.82 8.30 -10.91
N MET A 154 -5.28 8.88 -9.83
CA MET A 154 -3.89 9.36 -9.76
C MET A 154 -2.88 8.21 -9.74
N VAL A 155 -3.26 7.05 -9.19
CA VAL A 155 -2.41 5.86 -9.12
C VAL A 155 -2.45 5.15 -10.47
N THR A 156 -1.45 5.39 -11.30
CA THR A 156 -1.32 4.82 -12.66
C THR A 156 -0.03 4.00 -12.80
N LYS A 157 0.10 3.19 -13.85
CA LYS A 157 1.36 2.48 -14.16
C LYS A 157 2.55 3.44 -14.24
N ALA A 158 2.36 4.62 -14.85
CA ALA A 158 3.38 5.67 -14.93
C ALA A 158 3.74 6.27 -13.56
N PHE A 159 2.76 6.50 -12.68
CA PHE A 159 3.00 6.96 -11.31
C PHE A 159 3.83 5.94 -10.52
N ILE A 160 3.46 4.66 -10.58
CA ILE A 160 4.19 3.57 -9.89
C ILE A 160 5.61 3.45 -10.43
N ASN A 161 5.78 3.52 -11.76
CA ASN A 161 7.10 3.50 -12.39
C ASN A 161 7.98 4.68 -11.94
N LYS A 162 7.40 5.89 -11.79
CA LYS A 162 8.09 7.06 -11.19
C LYS A 162 8.50 6.79 -9.74
N VAL A 163 7.57 6.32 -8.88
CA VAL A 163 7.87 6.02 -7.47
C VAL A 163 9.01 4.99 -7.37
N CYS A 164 8.88 3.86 -8.06
CA CYS A 164 9.86 2.80 -8.12
C CYS A 164 11.25 3.28 -8.61
N THR A 165 11.29 4.12 -9.65
CA THR A 165 12.53 4.72 -10.18
C THR A 165 13.17 5.71 -9.21
N ALA A 166 12.38 6.40 -8.38
CA ALA A 166 12.90 7.26 -7.33
C ALA A 166 13.41 6.47 -6.11
N LEU A 167 12.76 5.35 -5.78
CA LEU A 167 13.18 4.44 -4.70
C LEU A 167 14.46 3.68 -5.05
N SER A 168 14.60 3.16 -6.28
CA SER A 168 15.84 2.48 -6.70
C SER A 168 17.05 3.42 -6.59
N LYS A 169 16.90 4.71 -6.90
CA LYS A 169 17.95 5.74 -6.68
C LYS A 169 18.36 5.93 -5.21
N LYS A 170 17.61 5.41 -4.23
CA LYS A 170 17.96 5.40 -2.80
C LYS A 170 18.49 4.04 -2.30
N MET A 171 18.44 3.00 -3.14
CA MET A 171 18.99 1.67 -2.83
C MET A 171 20.45 1.53 -3.27
N THR A 172 21.22 0.68 -2.59
CA THR A 172 22.50 0.15 -3.09
C THR A 172 22.27 -0.85 -4.23
N ALA A 173 23.33 -1.27 -4.94
CA ALA A 173 23.23 -2.34 -5.94
C ALA A 173 22.73 -3.66 -5.31
N LYS A 174 23.27 -4.03 -4.13
CA LYS A 174 22.84 -5.21 -3.36
C LYS A 174 21.36 -5.15 -2.99
N GLU A 175 20.90 -4.06 -2.37
CA GLU A 175 19.50 -3.86 -1.99
C GLU A 175 18.55 -3.89 -3.20
N TRP A 176 18.95 -3.29 -4.32
CA TRP A 176 18.14 -3.24 -5.53
C TRP A 176 18.05 -4.58 -6.25
N ASN A 177 19.15 -5.33 -6.36
CA ASN A 177 19.13 -6.67 -6.91
C ASN A 177 18.32 -7.63 -6.02
N CYS A 178 18.35 -7.42 -4.70
CA CYS A 178 17.45 -8.09 -3.76
C CYS A 178 15.98 -7.78 -4.04
N ALA A 179 15.63 -6.50 -4.21
CA ALA A 179 14.27 -6.10 -4.58
C ALA A 179 13.83 -6.71 -5.92
N LYS A 180 14.74 -6.82 -6.90
CA LYS A 180 14.46 -7.48 -8.19
C LYS A 180 14.26 -9.00 -8.07
N GLU A 181 14.92 -9.68 -7.15
CA GLU A 181 14.71 -11.13 -6.94
C GLU A 181 13.38 -11.42 -6.23
N TYR A 182 13.00 -10.60 -5.23
CA TYR A 182 11.85 -10.89 -4.37
C TYR A 182 10.53 -10.20 -4.77
N ALA A 183 10.55 -9.03 -5.43
CA ALA A 183 9.32 -8.38 -5.91
C ALA A 183 8.50 -9.22 -6.93
N PRO A 184 9.09 -9.96 -7.89
CA PRO A 184 8.33 -10.83 -8.82
C PRO A 184 7.46 -11.87 -8.12
N LYS A 185 7.82 -12.26 -6.90
CA LYS A 185 7.13 -13.27 -6.08
C LYS A 185 5.83 -12.73 -5.47
N VAL A 186 5.55 -11.43 -5.58
CA VAL A 186 4.35 -10.76 -5.02
C VAL A 186 3.66 -9.73 -5.91
N VAL A 187 4.37 -9.20 -6.90
CA VAL A 187 3.85 -8.29 -7.92
C VAL A 187 4.39 -8.67 -9.29
N ASN A 188 3.55 -8.59 -10.32
CA ASN A 188 3.98 -8.67 -11.71
C ASN A 188 4.78 -7.40 -12.05
N VAL A 189 6.10 -7.50 -11.92
CA VAL A 189 7.07 -6.42 -12.21
C VAL A 189 7.19 -6.08 -13.70
N LYS A 190 6.83 -7.01 -14.61
CA LYS A 190 7.11 -6.89 -16.06
C LYS A 190 6.56 -5.61 -16.72
N PRO A 191 5.40 -5.02 -16.32
CA PRO A 191 4.90 -3.77 -16.88
C PRO A 191 5.65 -2.50 -16.41
N TYR A 192 6.65 -2.62 -15.53
CA TYR A 192 7.33 -1.49 -14.89
C TYR A 192 8.78 -1.39 -15.35
N ALA A 193 9.07 -0.42 -16.23
CA ALA A 193 10.40 -0.17 -16.76
C ALA A 193 11.48 0.03 -15.67
N CYS A 194 11.10 0.51 -14.48
CA CYS A 194 11.99 0.62 -13.33
C CYS A 194 12.67 -0.71 -12.96
N TYR A 195 12.02 -1.86 -13.15
CA TYR A 195 12.58 -3.19 -12.86
C TYR A 195 13.84 -3.48 -13.70
N ASN A 196 13.90 -2.93 -14.90
CA ASN A 196 15.01 -3.13 -15.84
C ASN A 196 16.25 -2.28 -15.49
N ILE A 197 16.19 -1.43 -14.45
CA ILE A 197 17.35 -0.68 -13.97
C ILE A 197 18.46 -1.65 -13.54
N VAL A 198 19.68 -1.35 -14.00
CA VAL A 198 20.95 -1.97 -13.58
C VAL A 198 21.68 -1.01 -12.65
N LYS A 199 22.49 -1.55 -11.73
CA LYS A 199 23.24 -0.85 -10.69
C LYS A 199 24.51 -1.63 -10.34
#